data_AF-A0A9C9X2P3-F1
#
_entry.id   AF-A0A9C9X2P3-F1
#
_cell.length_a   1.000
_cell.length_b   1.000
_cell.length_c   1.000
_cell.angle_alpha   90.00
_cell.angle_beta   90.00
_cell.angle_gamma   90.00
#
_symmetry.space_group_name_H-M   'P 1'
#
loop_
_entity.id
_entity.type
_entity.pdbx_description
1 polymer ?
#
loop_
_entity_poly.entity_id
_entity_poly.type
_entity_poly.pdbx_seq_one_letter_code
_entity_poly.pdbx_strand_id
1 'polypeptide(L)'
;MSFRLTILTATLIVLFLQNGFSKDQADYFGEVSLKINSGPANDFIIERALLYRQVSVRYDSTALLQGKKWHQVLYYPQIEEGEKNVLRLIFSDKKDTLETFYDLFIDLGDSVPDSVHWENEQSKLYLAYNGTAQNIQPESKNISGDILIIKSKKSEAVSGKFDLSFAAPLFNGENNVHNFHITGTFDVPVGEYKTTSLATEKTRKALKKKYKNNIYLALVLSAFIIAIFGFR
;
A
#
# COMPACT_ATOMS: atom_id res chain seq x y z
N MET A 1 -0.13 -4.32 71.09
CA MET A 1 0.40 -2.99 70.73
C MET A 1 1.26 -3.18 69.49
N SER A 2 0.67 -2.88 68.34
CA SER A 2 1.21 -3.07 66.99
C SER A 2 2.01 -1.84 66.60
N PHE A 3 3.27 -1.98 66.17
CA PHE A 3 3.98 -0.96 65.38
C PHE A 3 5.26 -1.57 64.78
N ARG A 4 5.12 -2.44 63.76
CA ARG A 4 6.16 -2.72 62.75
C ARG A 4 5.48 -3.21 61.46
N LEU A 5 4.82 -2.30 60.75
CA LEU A 5 4.41 -2.54 59.37
C LEU A 5 4.29 -1.20 58.63
N THR A 6 5.41 -0.54 58.40
CA THR A 6 5.49 0.58 57.47
C THR A 6 6.95 0.69 57.03
N ILE A 7 7.18 0.95 55.74
CA ILE A 7 8.46 0.87 55.02
C ILE A 7 8.72 -0.50 54.39
N LEU A 8 7.76 -0.99 53.61
CA LEU A 8 8.05 -1.83 52.44
C LEU A 8 6.98 -1.63 51.35
N THR A 9 6.58 -0.37 51.13
CA THR A 9 5.56 0.01 50.11
C THR A 9 5.85 1.40 49.53
N ALA A 10 7.13 1.73 49.37
CA ALA A 10 7.55 2.96 48.69
C ALA A 10 8.64 2.75 47.63
N THR A 11 9.02 1.50 47.33
CA THR A 11 10.10 1.17 46.38
C THR A 11 9.65 0.16 45.32
N LEU A 12 8.40 0.24 44.87
CA LEU A 12 7.93 -0.52 43.70
C LEU A 12 7.01 0.27 42.76
N ILE A 13 6.89 1.59 42.95
CA ILE A 13 6.11 2.48 42.06
C ILE A 13 7.00 3.45 41.27
N VAL A 14 8.32 3.47 41.52
CA VAL A 14 9.27 4.30 40.76
C VAL A 14 10.02 3.52 39.67
N LEU A 15 9.87 2.20 39.60
CA LEU A 15 10.48 1.36 38.54
C LEU A 15 9.53 1.00 37.38
N PHE A 16 8.28 1.50 37.40
CA PHE A 16 7.35 1.39 36.27
C PHE A 16 7.13 2.71 35.51
N LEU A 17 7.86 3.77 35.87
CA LEU A 17 7.80 5.09 35.20
C LEU A 17 9.09 5.46 34.46
N GLN A 18 10.05 4.52 34.32
CA GLN A 18 11.32 4.72 33.61
C GLN A 18 11.60 3.71 32.48
N ASN A 19 10.60 2.92 32.07
CA ASN A 19 10.51 2.50 30.67
C ASN A 19 9.62 3.55 29.99
N GLY A 20 10.11 4.78 29.83
CA GLY A 20 10.90 5.00 28.63
C GLY A 20 9.98 4.80 27.43
N PHE A 21 8.96 5.66 27.31
CA PHE A 21 8.46 6.03 25.99
C PHE A 21 9.70 6.49 25.22
N SER A 22 10.32 5.58 24.48
CA SER A 22 11.29 5.92 23.45
C SER A 22 10.52 6.70 22.40
N LYS A 23 10.53 8.03 22.55
CA LYS A 23 10.63 8.92 21.40
C LYS A 23 11.86 8.44 20.61
N ASP A 24 11.70 8.25 19.31
CA ASP A 24 12.74 7.96 18.32
C ASP A 24 13.21 6.51 18.14
N GLN A 25 12.28 5.57 17.96
CA GLN A 25 12.48 4.57 16.92
C GLN A 25 11.66 5.05 15.73
N ALA A 26 12.28 5.79 14.80
CA ALA A 26 11.67 6.02 13.49
C ALA A 26 11.25 4.64 12.97
N ASP A 27 9.96 4.46 12.69
CA ASP A 27 9.44 3.17 12.25
C ASP A 27 10.23 2.75 11.00
N TYR A 28 11.14 1.80 11.18
CA TYR A 28 12.03 1.32 10.13
C TYR A 28 11.32 0.21 9.37
N PHE A 29 10.90 0.49 8.14
CA PHE A 29 10.16 -0.46 7.31
C PHE A 29 11.04 -1.15 6.26
N GLY A 30 12.35 -0.97 6.31
CA GLY A 30 13.31 -1.58 5.40
C GLY A 30 14.25 -0.57 4.72
N GLU A 31 14.95 -1.06 3.71
CA GLU A 31 16.01 -0.35 2.97
C GLU A 31 15.85 -0.57 1.47
N VAL A 32 16.22 0.44 0.68
CA VAL A 32 16.15 0.42 -0.78
C VAL A 32 17.47 0.93 -1.35
N SER A 33 18.03 0.23 -2.33
CA SER A 33 19.12 0.72 -3.16
C SER A 33 18.60 1.00 -4.56
N LEU A 34 18.71 2.25 -5.00
CA LEU A 34 18.23 2.72 -6.29
C LEU A 34 19.40 3.16 -7.16
N LYS A 35 19.46 2.62 -8.36
CA LYS A 35 20.39 2.99 -9.43
C LYS A 35 19.61 3.46 -10.66
N ILE A 36 20.05 4.59 -11.21
CA ILE A 36 19.49 5.17 -12.44
C ILE A 36 20.56 5.11 -13.54
N ASN A 37 20.22 4.51 -14.67
CA ASN A 37 21.11 4.23 -15.79
C ASN A 37 22.42 3.55 -15.32
N SER A 38 23.56 4.05 -15.77
CA SER A 38 24.90 3.59 -15.38
C SER A 38 25.47 4.34 -14.17
N GLY A 39 24.65 5.13 -13.46
CA GLY A 39 25.08 5.90 -12.29
C GLY A 39 25.40 5.04 -11.06
N PRO A 40 25.88 5.65 -9.96
CA PRO A 40 26.05 4.96 -8.70
C PRO A 40 24.70 4.54 -8.11
N ALA A 41 24.70 3.45 -7.34
CA ALA A 41 23.57 3.10 -6.50
C ALA A 41 23.56 4.02 -5.26
N ASN A 42 22.37 4.48 -4.87
CA ASN A 42 22.16 5.28 -3.66
C ASN A 42 21.22 4.52 -2.74
N ASP A 43 21.49 4.57 -1.44
CA ASP A 43 20.75 3.82 -0.43
C ASP A 43 19.78 4.72 0.32
N PHE A 44 18.56 4.23 0.53
CA PHE A 44 17.42 4.92 1.09
C PHE A 44 16.80 4.08 2.21
N ILE A 45 16.14 4.74 3.15
CA ILE A 45 15.33 4.07 4.17
C ILE A 45 13.87 4.10 3.75
N ILE A 46 13.15 3.00 3.95
CA ILE A 46 11.70 2.97 3.80
C ILE A 46 11.07 3.61 5.03
N GLU A 47 10.51 4.80 4.83
CA GLU A 47 9.75 5.55 5.82
C GLU A 47 8.33 5.02 5.98
N ARG A 48 7.80 4.37 4.94
CA ARG A 48 6.48 3.73 4.99
C ARG A 48 6.36 2.58 4.03
N ALA A 49 5.79 1.47 4.52
CA ALA A 49 5.37 0.36 3.68
C ALA A 49 3.88 0.07 3.92
N LEU A 50 3.12 -0.04 2.83
CA LEU A 50 1.67 -0.24 2.83
C LEU A 50 1.31 -1.37 1.88
N LEU A 51 0.36 -2.22 2.29
CA LEU A 51 -0.20 -3.25 1.41
C LEU A 51 -1.68 -2.95 1.17
N TYR A 52 -1.98 -2.50 -0.04
CA TYR A 52 -3.34 -2.29 -0.50
C TYR A 52 -3.92 -3.58 -1.07
N ARG A 53 -5.17 -3.87 -0.73
CA ARG A 53 -5.91 -5.04 -1.25
C ARG A 53 -7.14 -4.56 -2.02
N GLN A 54 -7.45 -5.27 -3.11
CA GLN A 54 -8.60 -4.97 -3.98
C GLN A 54 -8.53 -3.57 -4.58
N VAL A 55 -7.38 -3.28 -5.18
CA VAL A 55 -7.10 -2.00 -5.81
C VAL A 55 -6.52 -2.18 -7.21
N SER A 56 -6.53 -1.09 -7.98
CA SER A 56 -5.67 -0.92 -9.14
C SER A 56 -4.89 0.39 -8.98
N VAL A 57 -3.73 0.44 -9.64
CA VAL A 57 -2.97 1.69 -9.79
C VAL A 57 -2.88 2.01 -11.25
N ARG A 58 -3.06 3.28 -11.58
CA ARG A 58 -2.73 3.85 -12.88
C ARG A 58 -2.22 5.26 -12.70
N TYR A 59 -1.44 5.75 -13.66
CA TYR A 59 -1.23 7.18 -13.78
C TYR A 59 -2.53 7.81 -14.29
N ASP A 60 -3.13 8.68 -13.49
CA ASP A 60 -4.36 9.40 -13.84
C ASP A 60 -4.15 10.91 -13.73
N SER A 61 -4.98 11.68 -14.43
CA SER A 61 -4.92 13.14 -14.40
C SER A 61 -5.35 13.65 -13.02
N THR A 62 -4.42 14.25 -12.28
CA THR A 62 -4.67 14.82 -10.96
C THR A 62 -5.07 16.30 -11.03
N ALA A 63 -4.57 17.02 -12.04
CA ALA A 63 -4.88 18.43 -12.23
C ALA A 63 -4.85 18.83 -13.71
N LEU A 64 -5.74 19.76 -14.06
CA LEU A 64 -5.72 20.49 -15.32
C LEU A 64 -5.33 21.94 -15.04
N LEU A 65 -4.15 22.34 -15.49
CA LEU A 65 -3.70 23.72 -15.45
C LEU A 65 -4.07 24.39 -16.78
N GLN A 66 -4.85 25.47 -16.72
CA GLN A 66 -5.31 26.18 -17.91
C GLN A 66 -4.94 27.66 -17.84
N GLY A 67 -4.11 28.09 -18.79
CA GLY A 67 -3.84 29.50 -19.07
C GLY A 67 -4.58 30.00 -20.31
N LYS A 68 -4.45 31.30 -20.62
CA LYS A 68 -5.15 31.92 -21.76
C LYS A 68 -4.78 31.34 -23.14
N LYS A 69 -3.60 30.72 -23.28
CA LYS A 69 -3.08 30.14 -24.53
C LYS A 69 -2.47 28.75 -24.37
N TRP A 70 -2.54 28.16 -23.18
CA TRP A 70 -1.91 26.89 -22.89
C TRP A 70 -2.80 26.08 -21.94
N HIS A 71 -2.73 24.76 -22.08
CA HIS A 71 -3.34 23.81 -21.18
C HIS A 71 -2.29 22.75 -20.86
N GLN A 72 -2.28 22.25 -19.64
CA GLN A 72 -1.37 21.21 -19.20
C GLN A 72 -2.13 20.26 -18.28
N VAL A 73 -2.02 18.96 -18.57
CA VAL A 73 -2.55 17.90 -17.73
C VAL A 73 -1.40 17.34 -16.90
N LEU A 74 -1.63 17.17 -15.60
CA LEU A 74 -0.66 16.60 -14.68
C LEU A 74 -1.09 15.20 -14.24
N TYR A 75 -0.18 14.24 -14.27
CA TYR A 75 -0.41 12.83 -13.99
C TYR A 75 0.33 12.38 -12.73
N TYR A 76 -0.35 11.62 -11.88
CA TYR A 76 0.23 11.01 -10.67
C TYR A 76 -0.30 9.58 -10.49
N PRO A 77 0.43 8.63 -9.87
CA PRO A 77 -0.13 7.32 -9.55
C PRO A 77 -1.33 7.45 -8.62
N GLN A 78 -2.50 7.04 -9.10
CA GLN A 78 -3.73 7.02 -8.30
C GLN A 78 -4.11 5.58 -7.97
N ILE A 79 -4.47 5.34 -6.70
CA ILE A 79 -5.06 4.08 -6.24
C ILE A 79 -6.57 4.20 -6.40
N GLU A 80 -7.18 3.26 -7.11
CA GLU A 80 -8.64 3.14 -7.25
C GLU A 80 -9.11 1.73 -6.86
N GLU A 81 -10.43 1.53 -6.81
CA GLU A 81 -11.02 0.20 -6.57
C GLU A 81 -10.71 -0.73 -7.74
N GLY A 82 -10.25 -1.95 -7.42
CA GLY A 82 -9.86 -2.94 -8.42
C GLY A 82 -9.75 -4.34 -7.82
N GLU A 83 -9.08 -5.24 -8.53
CA GLU A 83 -9.00 -6.66 -8.15
C GLU A 83 -7.60 -7.09 -7.66
N LYS A 84 -6.63 -6.17 -7.65
CA LYS A 84 -5.23 -6.50 -7.40
C LYS A 84 -4.79 -6.15 -5.98
N ASN A 85 -3.62 -6.64 -5.61
CA ASN A 85 -2.91 -6.29 -4.39
C ASN A 85 -1.68 -5.46 -4.77
N VAL A 86 -1.46 -4.36 -4.05
CA VAL A 86 -0.41 -3.39 -4.40
C VAL A 86 0.43 -3.11 -3.17
N LEU A 87 1.73 -3.34 -3.28
CA LEU A 87 2.71 -2.88 -2.30
C LEU A 87 3.10 -1.45 -2.63
N ARG A 88 2.96 -0.54 -1.67
CA ARG A 88 3.42 0.85 -1.79
C ARG A 88 4.55 1.09 -0.80
N LEU A 89 5.67 1.59 -1.29
CA LEU A 89 6.87 1.91 -0.51
C LEU A 89 7.17 3.40 -0.68
N ILE A 90 7.29 4.11 0.44
CA ILE A 90 7.76 5.49 0.48
C ILE A 90 9.15 5.47 1.12
N PHE A 91 10.15 5.97 0.41
CA PHE A 91 11.55 5.92 0.84
C PHE A 91 12.30 7.21 0.54
N SER A 92 13.18 7.61 1.45
CA SER A 92 13.94 8.86 1.43
C SER A 92 15.40 8.61 1.82
N ASP A 93 16.28 9.55 1.45
CA ASP A 93 17.69 9.47 1.83
C ASP A 93 17.83 9.91 3.29
N LYS A 94 18.43 9.04 4.11
CA LYS A 94 18.68 9.28 5.54
C LYS A 94 19.48 10.56 5.81
N LYS A 95 20.28 11.01 4.84
CA LYS A 95 21.23 12.11 4.97
C LYS A 95 20.71 13.42 4.37
N ASP A 96 19.56 13.41 3.71
CA ASP A 96 19.08 14.57 3.00
C ASP A 96 18.48 15.60 3.96
N THR A 97 18.93 16.85 3.83
CA THR A 97 18.35 18.00 4.56
C THR A 97 17.17 18.59 3.82
N LEU A 98 17.03 18.24 2.53
CA LEU A 98 15.82 18.46 1.75
C LEU A 98 14.94 17.22 1.93
N GLU A 99 13.67 17.40 2.27
CA GLU A 99 12.71 16.31 2.47
C GLU A 99 12.35 15.65 1.11
N THR A 100 13.31 14.99 0.48
CA THR A 100 13.12 14.28 -0.80
C THR A 100 12.74 12.82 -0.57
N PHE A 101 11.78 12.33 -1.34
CA PHE A 101 11.29 10.96 -1.23
C PHE A 101 10.84 10.40 -2.58
N TYR A 102 10.87 9.08 -2.68
CA TYR A 102 10.27 8.31 -3.76
C TYR A 102 9.03 7.59 -3.24
N ASP A 103 8.02 7.47 -4.11
CA ASP A 103 6.78 6.76 -3.86
C ASP A 103 6.59 5.70 -4.93
N LEU A 104 6.89 4.45 -4.58
CA LEU A 104 6.89 3.29 -5.47
C LEU A 104 5.66 2.42 -5.21
N PHE A 105 4.91 2.12 -6.25
CA PHE A 105 3.77 1.21 -6.23
C PHE A 105 4.10 -0.01 -7.09
N ILE A 106 3.89 -1.19 -6.52
CA ILE A 106 4.22 -2.49 -7.12
C ILE A 106 2.94 -3.33 -7.15
N ASP A 107 2.45 -3.63 -8.35
CA ASP A 107 1.30 -4.50 -8.58
C ASP A 107 1.67 -5.98 -8.37
N LEU A 108 1.26 -6.58 -7.24
CA LEU A 108 1.50 -7.98 -6.90
C LEU A 108 0.53 -8.97 -7.56
N GLY A 109 -0.52 -8.48 -8.23
CA GLY A 109 -1.58 -9.30 -8.84
C GLY A 109 -2.75 -9.63 -7.90
N ASP A 110 -3.56 -10.60 -8.30
CA ASP A 110 -4.89 -10.86 -7.70
C ASP A 110 -4.84 -11.44 -6.27
N SER A 111 -3.67 -11.94 -5.87
CA SER A 111 -3.39 -12.39 -4.51
C SER A 111 -2.04 -11.85 -4.04
N VAL A 112 -1.71 -12.05 -2.76
CA VAL A 112 -0.37 -11.79 -2.23
C VAL A 112 0.38 -13.13 -2.24
N PRO A 113 1.15 -13.45 -3.29
CA PRO A 113 1.85 -14.73 -3.38
C PRO A 113 3.06 -14.75 -2.44
N ASP A 114 3.69 -15.91 -2.29
CA ASP A 114 4.95 -16.02 -1.54
C ASP A 114 6.14 -15.58 -2.39
N SER A 115 6.00 -15.60 -3.71
CA SER A 115 6.96 -15.03 -4.65
C SER A 115 6.25 -14.49 -5.89
N VAL A 116 6.76 -13.40 -6.44
CA VAL A 116 6.34 -12.87 -7.73
C VAL A 116 7.55 -12.79 -8.65
N HIS A 117 7.34 -13.18 -9.91
CA HIS A 117 8.31 -13.01 -10.97
C HIS A 117 7.62 -12.37 -12.18
N TRP A 118 8.23 -11.36 -12.77
CA TRP A 118 7.82 -10.72 -14.01
C TRP A 118 9.01 -10.61 -14.95
N GLU A 119 8.74 -10.80 -16.25
CA GLU A 119 9.73 -10.60 -17.29
C GLU A 119 9.09 -9.86 -18.46
N ASN A 120 9.69 -8.73 -18.86
CA ASN A 120 9.25 -7.90 -19.97
C ASN A 120 7.77 -7.47 -19.90
N GLU A 121 7.29 -7.18 -18.69
CA GLU A 121 5.92 -6.76 -18.43
C GLU A 121 5.73 -5.23 -18.60
N GLN A 122 4.47 -4.81 -18.64
CA GLN A 122 4.06 -3.40 -18.61
C GLN A 122 3.10 -3.14 -17.46
N SER A 123 3.04 -1.90 -16.99
CA SER A 123 2.02 -1.46 -15.99
C SER A 123 2.06 -2.22 -14.65
N LYS A 124 3.25 -2.65 -14.23
CA LYS A 124 3.48 -3.31 -12.92
C LYS A 124 4.08 -2.39 -11.87
N LEU A 125 4.87 -1.41 -12.30
CA LEU A 125 5.62 -0.51 -11.44
C LEU A 125 5.26 0.93 -11.75
N TYR A 126 4.94 1.69 -10.71
CA TYR A 126 4.62 3.12 -10.78
C TYR A 126 5.51 3.84 -9.79
N LEU A 127 6.22 4.87 -10.24
CA LEU A 127 7.14 5.63 -9.42
C LEU A 127 6.78 7.11 -9.49
N ALA A 128 6.78 7.77 -8.34
CA ALA A 128 6.75 9.22 -8.22
C ALA A 128 7.91 9.69 -7.34
N TYR A 129 8.30 10.96 -7.51
CA TYR A 129 9.35 11.61 -6.75
C TYR A 129 8.81 12.90 -6.16
N ASN A 130 9.01 13.10 -4.86
CA ASN A 130 8.56 14.26 -4.08
C ASN A 130 7.07 14.59 -4.25
N GLY A 131 6.23 13.57 -4.46
CA GLY A 131 4.79 13.78 -4.72
C GLY A 131 4.49 14.57 -6.01
N THR A 132 5.48 14.73 -6.90
CA THR A 132 5.37 15.58 -8.08
C THR A 132 4.57 14.89 -9.17
N ALA A 133 3.52 15.57 -9.66
CA ALA A 133 2.77 15.11 -10.81
C ALA A 133 3.48 15.50 -12.11
N GLN A 134 3.50 14.58 -13.08
CA GLN A 134 4.23 14.73 -14.34
C GLN A 134 3.35 15.33 -15.44
N ASN A 135 3.93 16.10 -16.35
CA ASN A 135 3.24 16.72 -17.49
C ASN A 135 2.94 15.75 -18.65
N ILE A 136 3.50 14.54 -18.58
CA ILE A 136 3.29 13.44 -19.52
C ILE A 136 2.88 12.23 -18.69
N GLN A 137 1.99 11.39 -19.22
CA GLN A 137 1.63 10.13 -18.58
C GLN A 137 2.85 9.18 -18.63
N PRO A 138 3.45 8.83 -17.48
CA PRO A 138 4.62 7.96 -17.48
C PRO A 138 4.21 6.54 -17.85
N GLU A 139 5.00 5.90 -18.71
CA GLU A 139 4.84 4.49 -19.06
C GLU A 139 6.08 3.72 -18.67
N SER A 140 5.95 2.85 -17.65
CA SER A 140 7.00 1.89 -17.29
C SER A 140 7.01 0.72 -18.28
N LYS A 141 8.16 0.46 -18.91
CA LYS A 141 8.35 -0.58 -19.92
C LYS A 141 9.53 -1.48 -19.57
N ASN A 142 9.61 -2.63 -20.25
CA ASN A 142 10.66 -3.64 -20.07
C ASN A 142 10.81 -4.01 -18.58
N ILE A 143 9.68 -4.22 -17.91
CA ILE A 143 9.69 -4.46 -16.47
C ILE A 143 10.12 -5.91 -16.24
N SER A 144 11.19 -6.08 -15.47
CA SER A 144 11.56 -7.36 -14.88
C SER A 144 11.59 -7.20 -13.38
N GLY A 145 11.08 -8.18 -12.64
CA GLY A 145 11.02 -8.07 -11.19
C GLY A 145 10.93 -9.41 -10.51
N ASP A 146 11.70 -9.55 -9.44
CA ASP A 146 11.68 -10.68 -8.51
C ASP A 146 11.31 -10.16 -7.12
N ILE A 147 10.25 -10.70 -6.54
CA ILE A 147 9.81 -10.34 -5.19
C ILE A 147 9.62 -11.61 -4.40
N LEU A 148 10.27 -11.70 -3.24
CA LEU A 148 10.04 -12.76 -2.26
C LEU A 148 9.28 -12.16 -1.07
N ILE A 149 8.17 -12.80 -0.72
CA ILE A 149 7.27 -12.39 0.34
C ILE A 149 7.27 -13.46 1.44
N ILE A 150 7.59 -13.03 2.67
CA ILE A 150 7.64 -13.85 3.86
C ILE A 150 6.47 -13.45 4.76
N LYS A 151 5.51 -14.37 4.91
CA LYS A 151 4.35 -14.19 5.80
C LYS A 151 4.66 -14.74 7.18
N SER A 152 4.62 -13.90 8.20
CA SER A 152 4.78 -14.36 9.58
C SER A 152 3.49 -15.01 10.09
N LYS A 153 3.55 -16.30 10.43
CA LYS A 153 2.43 -17.03 11.04
C LYS A 153 1.99 -16.49 12.41
N LYS A 154 2.85 -15.72 13.09
CA LYS A 154 2.61 -15.24 14.46
C LYS A 154 2.29 -13.75 14.56
N SER A 155 2.74 -12.94 13.61
CA SER A 155 2.56 -11.48 13.65
C SER A 155 1.68 -10.92 12.54
N GLU A 156 1.16 -11.76 11.62
CA GLU A 156 0.41 -11.37 10.42
C GLU A 156 1.11 -10.32 9.53
N ALA A 157 2.36 -9.94 9.84
CA ALA A 157 3.18 -9.02 9.08
C ALA A 157 3.69 -9.70 7.80
N VAL A 158 3.90 -8.88 6.79
CA VAL A 158 4.39 -9.29 5.48
C VAL A 158 5.71 -8.57 5.26
N SER A 159 6.80 -9.31 5.30
CA SER A 159 8.12 -8.79 4.98
C SER A 159 8.62 -9.42 3.69
N GLY A 160 9.69 -8.88 3.12
CA GLY A 160 10.21 -9.42 1.88
C GLY A 160 11.44 -8.72 1.36
N LYS A 161 11.87 -9.18 0.21
CA LYS A 161 12.94 -8.58 -0.59
C LYS A 161 12.48 -8.47 -2.04
N PHE A 162 13.01 -7.48 -2.74
CA PHE A 162 12.71 -7.27 -4.14
C PHE A 162 13.95 -6.88 -4.93
N ASP A 163 13.94 -7.22 -6.21
CA ASP A 163 14.87 -6.78 -7.24
C ASP A 163 14.02 -6.43 -8.47
N LEU A 164 14.04 -5.16 -8.86
CA LEU A 164 13.15 -4.59 -9.87
C LEU A 164 13.99 -3.81 -10.88
N SER A 165 13.73 -4.04 -12.16
CA SER A 165 14.33 -3.31 -13.27
C SER A 165 13.25 -2.84 -14.23
N PHE A 166 13.27 -1.58 -14.63
CA PHE A 166 12.29 -1.03 -15.57
C PHE A 166 12.79 0.26 -16.23
N ALA A 167 12.17 0.62 -17.34
CA ALA A 167 12.46 1.86 -18.06
C ALA A 167 11.28 2.84 -17.93
N ALA A 168 11.53 4.07 -17.50
CA ALA A 168 10.51 5.12 -17.33
C ALA A 168 11.11 6.53 -17.53
N PRO A 169 10.31 7.55 -17.87
CA PRO A 169 10.80 8.93 -17.92
C PRO A 169 11.13 9.49 -16.53
N LEU A 170 12.04 10.46 -16.48
CA LEU A 170 12.39 11.17 -15.25
C LEU A 170 11.33 12.21 -14.86
N PHE A 171 11.33 12.55 -13.57
CA PHE A 171 10.40 13.51 -12.94
C PHE A 171 10.66 14.97 -13.33
N ASN A 172 11.71 15.25 -14.11
CA ASN A 172 12.09 16.59 -14.56
C ASN A 172 11.28 17.09 -15.77
N GLY A 173 10.32 16.30 -16.26
CA GLY A 173 9.45 16.67 -17.38
C GLY A 173 10.10 16.51 -18.76
N GLU A 174 11.29 15.92 -18.82
CA GLU A 174 11.89 15.48 -20.09
C GLU A 174 11.36 14.10 -20.47
N ASN A 175 11.05 13.91 -21.75
CA ASN A 175 10.55 12.63 -22.27
C ASN A 175 11.68 11.60 -22.51
N ASN A 176 12.84 11.81 -21.89
CA ASN A 176 13.97 10.90 -21.97
C ASN A 176 13.69 9.71 -21.06
N VAL A 177 13.86 8.50 -21.57
CA VAL A 177 13.65 7.27 -20.81
C VAL A 177 14.92 6.90 -20.06
N HIS A 178 14.78 6.59 -18.79
CA HIS A 178 15.85 6.15 -17.91
C HIS A 178 15.59 4.72 -17.43
N ASN A 179 16.67 3.96 -17.31
CA ASN A 179 16.63 2.61 -16.76
C ASN A 179 16.80 2.71 -15.26
N PHE A 180 15.80 2.22 -14.53
CA PHE A 180 15.82 2.11 -13.08
C PHE A 180 16.16 0.67 -12.71
N HIS A 181 17.00 0.53 -11.69
CA HIS A 181 17.24 -0.73 -11.00
C HIS A 181 17.10 -0.47 -9.51
N ILE A 182 16.14 -1.15 -8.88
CA ILE A 182 15.76 -0.96 -7.49
C ILE A 182 15.81 -2.30 -6.78
N THR A 183 16.65 -2.40 -5.77
CA THR A 183 16.73 -3.58 -4.90
C THR A 183 16.45 -3.19 -3.47
N GLY A 184 15.96 -4.10 -2.64
CA GLY A 184 15.70 -3.75 -1.26
C GLY A 184 15.02 -4.82 -0.43
N THR A 185 14.72 -4.44 0.81
CA THR A 185 13.95 -5.22 1.76
C THR A 185 12.83 -4.35 2.33
N PHE A 186 11.73 -4.97 2.72
CA PHE A 186 10.61 -4.26 3.30
C PHE A 186 9.96 -5.08 4.43
N ASP A 187 9.28 -4.37 5.33
CA ASP A 187 8.41 -4.91 6.37
C ASP A 187 7.10 -4.10 6.39
N VAL A 188 5.97 -4.76 6.13
CA VAL A 188 4.64 -4.16 6.23
C VAL A 188 3.97 -4.60 7.52
N PRO A 189 3.77 -3.70 8.49
CA PRO A 189 3.03 -4.01 9.70
C PRO A 189 1.53 -4.19 9.39
N VAL A 190 0.84 -4.97 10.22
CA VAL A 190 -0.59 -5.32 10.03
C VAL A 190 -1.50 -4.09 9.93
N GLY A 191 -1.22 -3.03 10.70
CA GLY A 191 -2.01 -1.79 10.68
C GLY A 191 -1.96 -1.01 9.35
N GLU A 192 -1.01 -1.37 8.48
CA GLU A 192 -0.81 -0.75 7.18
C GLU A 192 -1.41 -1.56 6.02
N TYR A 193 -2.30 -2.51 6.35
CA TYR A 193 -3.16 -3.18 5.37
C TYR A 193 -4.39 -2.32 5.08
N LYS A 194 -4.43 -1.75 3.89
CA LYS A 194 -5.51 -0.87 3.46
C LYS A 194 -6.42 -1.61 2.49
N THR A 195 -7.71 -1.64 2.80
CA THR A 195 -8.76 -1.94 1.83
C THR A 195 -9.41 -0.61 1.48
N THR A 196 -9.61 -0.32 0.20
CA THR A 196 -10.25 0.94 -0.22
C THR A 196 -11.72 0.89 0.21
N SER A 197 -12.01 1.48 1.38
CA SER A 197 -13.27 1.36 2.11
C SER A 197 -14.43 2.17 1.51
N LEU A 198 -14.31 2.67 0.28
CA LEU A 198 -15.40 3.31 -0.46
C LEU A 198 -16.55 2.31 -0.73
N ALA A 199 -16.26 1.00 -0.72
CA ALA A 199 -17.23 -0.08 -0.94
C ALA A 199 -18.14 -0.38 0.29
N THR A 200 -17.81 0.08 1.50
CA THR A 200 -18.54 -0.36 2.70
C THR A 200 -19.99 0.13 2.77
N GLU A 201 -20.34 1.20 2.06
CA GLU A 201 -21.73 1.67 1.96
C GLU A 201 -22.50 1.06 0.79
N LYS A 202 -21.93 1.07 -0.43
CA LYS A 202 -22.60 0.56 -1.63
C LYS A 202 -22.78 -0.94 -1.59
N THR A 203 -21.76 -1.69 -1.19
CA THR A 203 -21.82 -3.16 -1.11
C THR A 203 -22.72 -3.60 0.03
N ARG A 204 -22.77 -2.86 1.15
CA ARG A 204 -23.72 -3.12 2.26
C ARG A 204 -25.16 -2.80 1.87
N LYS A 205 -25.41 -1.76 1.06
CA LYS A 205 -26.74 -1.46 0.48
C LYS A 205 -27.17 -2.52 -0.54
N ALA A 206 -26.27 -2.97 -1.41
CA ALA A 206 -26.53 -4.03 -2.39
C ALA A 206 -26.78 -5.40 -1.73
N LEU A 207 -25.97 -5.79 -0.75
CA LEU A 207 -26.16 -7.01 0.04
C LEU A 207 -27.46 -6.97 0.86
N LYS A 208 -27.80 -5.83 1.49
CA LYS A 208 -29.11 -5.66 2.15
C LYS A 208 -30.28 -5.80 1.18
N LYS A 209 -30.16 -5.28 -0.06
CA LYS A 209 -31.19 -5.40 -1.09
C LYS A 209 -31.35 -6.86 -1.57
N LYS A 210 -30.25 -7.56 -1.81
CA LYS A 210 -30.25 -8.98 -2.19
C LYS A 210 -30.82 -9.87 -1.08
N TYR A 211 -30.47 -9.59 0.18
CA TYR A 211 -31.00 -10.31 1.34
C TYR A 211 -32.52 -10.09 1.51
N LYS A 212 -33.02 -8.85 1.35
CA LYS A 212 -34.47 -8.56 1.36
C LYS A 212 -35.21 -9.31 0.24
N ASN A 213 -34.68 -9.34 -0.98
CA ASN A 213 -35.30 -10.05 -2.09
C ASN A 213 -35.37 -11.57 -1.84
N ASN A 214 -34.33 -12.15 -1.25
CA ASN A 214 -34.33 -13.58 -0.91
C ASN A 214 -35.35 -13.93 0.19
N ILE A 215 -35.55 -13.05 1.18
CA ILE A 215 -36.60 -13.22 2.20
C ILE A 215 -38.00 -13.13 1.57
N TYR A 216 -38.24 -12.16 0.69
CA TYR A 216 -39.51 -12.06 -0.03
C TYR A 216 -39.80 -13.30 -0.86
N LEU A 217 -38.79 -13.80 -1.59
CA LEU A 217 -38.92 -15.02 -2.37
C LEU A 217 -39.26 -16.23 -1.49
N ALA A 218 -38.58 -16.36 -0.34
CA ALA A 218 -38.82 -17.43 0.62
C ALA A 218 -40.23 -17.36 1.24
N LEU A 219 -40.72 -16.16 1.59
CA LEU A 219 -42.07 -15.95 2.11
C LEU A 219 -43.15 -16.32 1.08
N VAL A 220 -42.97 -15.89 -0.18
CA VAL A 220 -43.90 -16.22 -1.27
C VAL A 220 -43.91 -17.73 -1.53
N LEU A 221 -42.74 -18.38 -1.57
CA LEU A 221 -42.64 -19.83 -1.74
C LEU A 221 -43.31 -20.58 -0.59
N SER A 222 -43.11 -20.12 0.65
CA SER A 222 -43.69 -20.73 1.85
C SER A 222 -45.21 -20.62 1.84
N ALA A 223 -45.75 -19.44 1.49
CA ALA A 223 -47.19 -19.24 1.36
C ALA A 223 -47.79 -20.11 0.24
N PHE A 224 -47.08 -20.27 -0.88
CA PHE A 224 -47.49 -21.12 -1.99
C PHE A 224 -47.53 -22.61 -1.61
N ILE A 225 -46.52 -23.09 -0.88
CA ILE A 225 -46.48 -24.47 -0.37
C ILE A 225 -47.63 -24.70 0.61
N ILE A 226 -47.89 -23.78 1.54
CA ILE A 226 -49.00 -23.89 2.50
C ILE A 226 -50.36 -23.88 1.77
N ALA A 227 -50.53 -23.03 0.75
CA ALA A 227 -51.78 -22.95 0.00
C ALA A 227 -52.08 -24.23 -0.82
N ILE A 228 -51.04 -24.86 -1.39
CA ILE A 228 -51.21 -26.06 -2.23
C ILE A 228 -51.27 -27.34 -1.40
N PHE A 229 -50.47 -27.45 -0.33
CA PHE A 229 -50.32 -28.68 0.43
C PHE A 229 -50.97 -28.65 1.81
N GLY A 230 -51.32 -27.47 2.33
CA GLY A 230 -51.98 -27.30 3.64
C GLY A 230 -53.51 -27.31 3.61
N PHE A 231 -54.12 -27.31 2.42
CA PHE A 231 -55.59 -27.40 2.24
C PHE A 231 -56.05 -28.81 1.79
N ARG A 232 -55.29 -29.85 2.15
CA ARG A 232 -55.75 -31.25 2.09
C ARG A 232 -56.06 -31.78 3.48
#